data_AF-A0A5E5NZ66-F1
#
_entry.id   AF-A0A5E5NZ66-F1
#
_cell.length_a   1.000
_cell.length_b   1.000
_cell.length_c   1.000
_cell.angle_alpha   90.00
_cell.angle_beta   90.00
_cell.angle_gamma   90.00
#
_symmetry.space_group_name_H-M   'P 1'
#
loop_
_entity.id
_entity.type
_entity.pdbx_description
1 polymer ?
#
loop_
_entity_poly.entity_id
_entity_poly.type
_entity_poly.pdbx_seq_one_letter_code
_entity_poly.pdbx_strand_id
1 'polypeptide(L)'
;MADIPVHCHGIATTQLNRSNSPLALSRGDGSVPNISARTWSSNRPHLVTLLKMTNRPIDFLVAAAGTTPKSLPESIRQVGNLSAGFCRSWLAGDMDDALATSEEAFQLLDHIQNELLRHRDDKSKIGGWASDPFKAALDIQVGSLLSPASPADRVFFDSCAHGVGAMPPSAVPSALTLVQALNKLKHRRRSAVNFTAAASGAHVLYIFTNAGSGQPDAIASFDVQDFCGACKSAVTAM
;
A
#
# COMPACT_ATOMS: atom_id res chain seq x y z
N MET A 1 -14.03 -53.91 22.81
CA MET A 1 -15.40 -54.35 22.44
C MET A 1 -16.34 -53.23 22.84
N ALA A 2 -16.94 -52.42 21.96
CA ALA A 2 -17.22 -52.48 20.52
C ALA A 2 -16.78 -51.14 19.88
N ASP A 3 -16.24 -51.03 18.66
CA ASP A 3 -16.67 -51.46 17.32
C ASP A 3 -18.00 -50.86 16.85
N ILE A 4 -17.92 -49.69 16.20
CA ILE A 4 -18.82 -49.29 15.10
C ILE A 4 -18.00 -48.47 14.07
N PRO A 5 -17.84 -48.95 12.82
CA PRO A 5 -17.26 -48.21 11.70
C PRO A 5 -18.36 -47.73 10.72
N VAL A 6 -18.18 -46.58 10.04
CA VAL A 6 -18.88 -46.31 8.77
C VAL A 6 -18.02 -45.50 7.79
N HIS A 7 -18.10 -45.97 6.55
CA HIS A 7 -17.41 -45.70 5.29
C HIS A 7 -17.44 -44.28 4.68
N CYS A 8 -16.32 -44.00 3.98
CA CYS A 8 -16.13 -43.57 2.59
C CYS A 8 -17.21 -42.79 1.81
N HIS A 9 -16.77 -41.76 1.08
CA HIS A 9 -17.00 -41.34 -0.33
C HIS A 9 -16.73 -39.82 -0.40
N GLY A 10 -16.15 -39.18 -1.42
CA GLY A 10 -15.78 -39.54 -2.78
C GLY A 10 -15.24 -38.26 -3.45
N ILE A 11 -14.45 -38.44 -4.50
CA ILE A 11 -13.62 -37.47 -5.21
C ILE A 11 -14.46 -36.57 -6.12
N ALA A 12 -14.08 -35.30 -6.30
CA ALA A 12 -14.37 -34.56 -7.53
C ALA A 12 -13.29 -33.49 -7.82
N THR A 13 -12.34 -33.88 -8.66
CA THR A 13 -11.38 -33.02 -9.35
C THR A 13 -12.03 -32.46 -10.60
N THR A 14 -12.07 -31.14 -10.78
CA THR A 14 -12.42 -30.53 -12.07
C THR A 14 -11.34 -29.53 -12.46
N GLN A 15 -10.43 -29.99 -13.31
CA GLN A 15 -9.62 -29.13 -14.18
C GLN A 15 -10.49 -28.63 -15.34
N LEU A 16 -10.40 -27.35 -15.66
CA LEU A 16 -10.86 -26.82 -16.94
C LEU A 16 -9.73 -26.02 -17.59
N ASN A 17 -9.05 -26.75 -18.46
CA ASN A 17 -8.09 -26.28 -19.45
C ASN A 17 -8.85 -25.70 -20.65
N ARG A 18 -8.54 -24.48 -21.08
CA ARG A 18 -8.87 -23.97 -22.43
C ARG A 18 -7.78 -23.04 -22.93
N SER A 19 -6.78 -23.65 -23.55
CA SER A 19 -6.02 -23.10 -24.67
C SER A 19 -6.93 -22.86 -25.89
N ASN A 20 -6.77 -21.72 -26.57
CA ASN A 20 -6.87 -21.58 -28.04
C ASN A 20 -6.50 -20.16 -28.49
N SER A 21 -5.28 -20.03 -29.04
CA SER A 21 -4.94 -19.19 -30.22
C SER A 21 -4.68 -20.19 -31.37
N PRO A 22 -4.48 -19.82 -32.66
CA PRO A 22 -4.32 -18.50 -33.29
C PRO A 22 -5.14 -18.33 -34.59
N LEU A 23 -5.06 -17.17 -35.26
CA LEU A 23 -5.18 -17.08 -36.73
C LEU A 23 -4.59 -15.74 -37.23
N ALA A 24 -3.68 -15.85 -38.20
CA ALA A 24 -3.06 -14.78 -38.96
C ALA A 24 -3.82 -14.55 -40.28
N LEU A 25 -3.82 -13.31 -40.79
CA LEU A 25 -4.07 -12.88 -42.18
C LEU A 25 -3.70 -11.38 -42.23
N SER A 26 -2.65 -10.92 -42.91
CA SER A 26 -2.36 -10.82 -44.35
C SER A 26 -2.49 -9.36 -44.84
N ARG A 27 -1.58 -9.02 -45.76
CA ARG A 27 -1.19 -7.73 -46.35
C ARG A 27 -2.32 -6.91 -46.98
N GLY A 28 -2.10 -5.59 -47.06
CA GLY A 28 -2.74 -4.71 -48.04
C GLY A 28 -2.04 -3.36 -48.16
N ASP A 29 -1.24 -3.19 -49.23
CA ASP A 29 -0.76 -1.91 -49.77
C ASP A 29 -1.95 -1.00 -50.14
N GLY A 30 -1.79 0.31 -49.96
CA GLY A 30 -2.81 1.29 -50.36
C GLY A 30 -2.28 2.71 -50.38
N SER A 31 -2.03 3.20 -51.60
CA SER A 31 -1.43 4.47 -51.98
C SER A 31 -2.30 5.71 -51.67
N VAL A 32 -1.60 6.84 -51.50
CA VAL A 32 -2.04 8.25 -51.28
C VAL A 32 -3.05 8.74 -52.33
N PRO A 33 -3.90 9.75 -52.03
CA PRO A 33 -3.60 11.10 -52.58
C PRO A 33 -4.02 12.31 -51.72
N ASN A 34 -3.19 13.35 -51.82
CA ASN A 34 -3.50 14.76 -52.17
C ASN A 34 -4.56 15.53 -51.34
N ILE A 35 -4.10 16.44 -50.47
CA ILE A 35 -4.92 17.54 -49.93
C ILE A 35 -4.32 18.88 -50.36
N SER A 36 -5.13 19.62 -51.10
CA SER A 36 -4.86 20.92 -51.70
C SER A 36 -4.57 22.01 -50.68
N ALA A 37 -3.55 22.81 -50.98
CA ALA A 37 -3.30 24.10 -50.36
C ALA A 37 -4.43 25.08 -50.72
N ARG A 38 -5.10 25.64 -49.70
CA ARG A 38 -5.90 26.85 -49.83
C ARG A 38 -5.20 28.00 -49.12
N THR A 39 -4.74 28.93 -49.94
CA THR A 39 -4.38 30.31 -49.63
C THR A 39 -5.57 31.05 -49.04
N TRP A 40 -5.46 31.56 -47.81
CA TRP A 40 -6.29 32.66 -47.31
C TRP A 40 -5.38 33.81 -46.89
N SER A 41 -5.50 34.88 -47.66
CA SER A 41 -4.95 36.21 -47.43
C SER A 41 -5.89 36.97 -46.50
N SER A 42 -5.36 37.47 -45.37
CA SER A 42 -5.94 38.63 -44.71
C SER A 42 -4.86 39.44 -44.02
N ASN A 43 -4.68 40.62 -44.58
CA ASN A 43 -3.80 41.69 -44.18
C ASN A 43 -4.43 42.41 -42.96
N ARG A 44 -3.69 42.61 -41.87
CA ARG A 44 -3.84 43.77 -40.96
C ARG A 44 -2.64 43.90 -40.01
N PRO A 45 -2.02 45.08 -39.91
CA PRO A 45 -0.95 45.37 -38.96
C PRO A 45 -1.56 45.96 -37.68
N HIS A 46 -1.09 45.58 -36.49
CA HIS A 46 -1.02 46.46 -35.31
C HIS A 46 -0.17 45.81 -34.22
N LEU A 47 0.64 46.64 -33.57
CA LEU A 47 1.57 46.37 -32.48
C LEU A 47 1.15 45.22 -31.55
N VAL A 48 2.00 44.19 -31.45
CA VAL A 48 2.03 43.30 -30.30
C VAL A 48 3.31 43.58 -29.54
N THR A 49 3.16 44.37 -28.48
CA THR A 49 4.13 44.50 -27.41
C THR A 49 4.43 43.11 -26.86
N LEU A 50 5.72 42.79 -26.86
CA LEU A 50 6.34 41.58 -26.35
C LEU A 50 6.02 41.37 -24.86
N LEU A 51 4.86 40.78 -24.56
CA LEU A 51 4.60 40.17 -23.26
C LEU A 51 5.25 38.79 -23.28
N LYS A 52 6.38 38.67 -22.57
CA LYS A 52 7.02 37.41 -22.21
C LYS A 52 5.95 36.44 -21.68
N MET A 53 5.47 35.54 -22.55
CA MET A 53 4.87 34.30 -22.10
C MET A 53 5.98 33.48 -21.47
N THR A 54 5.99 33.43 -20.14
CA THR A 54 6.81 32.52 -19.34
C THR A 54 6.38 31.09 -19.67
N ASN A 55 6.97 30.56 -20.74
CA ASN A 55 6.79 29.21 -21.22
C ASN A 55 7.63 28.24 -20.38
N ARG A 56 7.19 27.92 -19.15
CA ARG A 56 7.61 26.69 -18.48
C ARG A 56 6.48 26.01 -17.70
N PRO A 57 5.50 25.41 -18.39
CA PRO A 57 4.53 24.49 -17.77
C PRO A 57 5.17 23.18 -17.26
N ILE A 58 6.48 22.98 -17.44
CA ILE A 58 7.21 21.75 -17.14
C ILE A 58 7.96 21.82 -15.80
N ASP A 59 8.20 23.02 -15.25
CA ASP A 59 8.93 23.17 -13.98
C ASP A 59 8.12 22.64 -12.78
N PHE A 60 6.80 22.43 -12.94
CA PHE A 60 5.96 21.74 -11.96
C PHE A 60 6.14 20.21 -11.97
N LEU A 61 6.64 19.62 -13.07
CA LEU A 61 6.75 18.17 -13.26
C LEU A 61 8.11 17.61 -12.85
N VAL A 62 9.11 18.46 -12.63
CA VAL A 62 10.45 18.05 -12.23
C VAL A 62 10.65 18.44 -10.78
N ALA A 63 10.38 17.52 -9.85
CA ALA A 63 10.73 17.70 -8.45
C ALA A 63 12.22 18.04 -8.35
N ALA A 64 12.54 19.17 -7.71
CA ALA A 64 13.91 19.58 -7.47
C ALA A 64 14.64 18.47 -6.70
N ALA A 65 15.57 17.80 -7.39
CA ALA A 65 16.41 16.77 -6.81
C ALA A 65 17.34 17.41 -5.77
N GLY A 66 16.87 17.46 -4.53
CA GLY A 66 17.61 17.90 -3.36
C GLY A 66 17.24 16.99 -2.20
N THR A 67 18.25 16.35 -1.61
CA THR A 67 18.15 15.46 -0.45
C THR A 67 17.86 16.27 0.83
N THR A 68 16.72 16.95 0.87
CA THR A 68 16.18 17.46 2.13
C THR A 68 15.75 16.27 2.99
N PRO A 69 15.93 16.31 4.32
CA PRO A 69 15.31 15.34 5.21
C PRO A 69 13.82 15.28 4.89
N LYS A 70 13.31 14.09 4.52
CA LYS A 70 11.89 13.92 4.23
C LYS A 70 11.13 14.28 5.50
N SER A 71 10.29 15.32 5.45
CA SER A 71 9.47 15.68 6.60
C SER A 71 8.47 14.57 6.88
N LEU A 72 8.00 14.45 8.13
CA LEU A 72 6.99 13.45 8.49
C LEU A 72 5.70 13.57 7.63
N PRO A 73 5.12 14.77 7.39
CA PRO A 73 4.00 14.92 6.46
C PRO A 73 4.30 14.44 5.04
N GLU A 74 5.49 14.73 4.52
CA GLU A 74 5.90 14.36 3.18
C GLU A 74 6.06 12.84 3.05
N SER A 75 6.66 12.21 4.06
CA SER A 75 6.80 10.76 4.11
C SER A 75 5.44 10.05 4.11
N ILE A 76 4.47 10.54 4.90
CA ILE A 76 3.11 9.98 4.92
C ILE A 76 2.44 10.13 3.56
N ARG A 77 2.56 11.31 2.93
CA ARG A 77 2.03 11.54 1.58
C ARG A 77 2.65 10.59 0.57
N GLN A 78 3.96 10.39 0.64
CA GLN A 78 4.69 9.54 -0.28
C GLN A 78 4.35 8.05 -0.11
N VAL A 79 4.15 7.54 1.11
CA VAL A 79 3.65 6.16 1.34
C VAL A 79 2.29 5.95 0.66
N GLY A 80 1.36 6.91 0.80
CA GLY A 80 0.06 6.82 0.13
C GLY A 80 0.17 6.74 -1.41
N ASN A 81 1.10 7.50 -2.00
CA ASN A 81 1.36 7.47 -3.44
C ASN A 81 2.02 6.17 -3.89
N LEU A 82 3.04 5.71 -3.16
CA LEU A 82 3.75 4.46 -3.45
C LEU A 82 2.83 3.26 -3.30
N SER A 83 1.92 3.27 -2.32
CA SER A 83 0.87 2.25 -2.18
C SER A 83 -0.02 2.17 -3.42
N ALA A 84 -0.43 3.30 -3.98
CA ALA A 84 -1.23 3.32 -5.20
C ALA A 84 -0.42 2.86 -6.42
N GLY A 85 0.86 3.25 -6.51
CA GLY A 85 1.80 2.77 -7.53
C GLY A 85 1.96 1.25 -7.48
N PHE A 86 2.29 0.73 -6.29
CA PHE A 86 2.42 -0.68 -5.98
C PHE A 86 1.21 -1.50 -6.44
N CYS A 87 -0.01 -1.11 -6.05
CA CYS A 87 -1.21 -1.81 -6.46
C CYS A 87 -1.35 -1.88 -7.99
N ARG A 88 -1.07 -0.78 -8.70
CA ARG A 88 -1.14 -0.77 -10.17
C ARG A 88 -0.13 -1.73 -10.79
N SER A 89 1.13 -1.68 -10.36
CA SER A 89 2.21 -2.48 -10.92
C SER A 89 2.03 -3.96 -10.60
N TRP A 90 1.63 -4.29 -9.36
CA TRP A 90 1.29 -5.65 -8.94
C TRP A 90 0.16 -6.24 -9.79
N LEU A 91 -0.93 -5.50 -9.98
CA LEU A 91 -2.09 -5.96 -10.78
C LEU A 91 -1.79 -6.04 -12.28
N ALA A 92 -0.84 -5.24 -12.78
CA ALA A 92 -0.38 -5.29 -14.16
C ALA A 92 0.63 -6.43 -14.43
N GLY A 93 1.11 -7.10 -13.39
CA GLY A 93 2.18 -8.11 -13.50
C GLY A 93 3.58 -7.52 -13.62
N ASP A 94 3.75 -6.22 -13.41
CA ASP A 94 5.05 -5.54 -13.40
C ASP A 94 5.70 -5.69 -12.02
N MET A 95 6.37 -6.84 -11.84
CA MET A 95 6.93 -7.23 -10.55
C MET A 95 8.15 -6.38 -10.16
N ASP A 96 8.95 -5.92 -11.11
CA ASP A 96 10.14 -5.12 -10.81
C ASP A 96 9.74 -3.75 -10.23
N ASP A 97 8.74 -3.10 -10.83
CA ASP A 97 8.23 -1.82 -10.33
C ASP A 97 7.44 -1.99 -9.02
N ALA A 98 6.68 -3.08 -8.87
CA ALA A 98 6.01 -3.40 -7.61
C ALA A 98 7.04 -3.60 -6.47
N LEU A 99 8.14 -4.30 -6.73
CA LEU A 99 9.20 -4.49 -5.73
C LEU A 99 9.87 -3.17 -5.38
N ALA A 100 10.31 -2.38 -6.36
CA ALA A 100 10.98 -1.11 -6.13
C ALA A 100 10.11 -0.12 -5.32
N THR A 101 8.83 0.01 -5.68
CA THR A 101 7.88 0.87 -4.96
C THR A 101 7.61 0.37 -3.53
N SER A 102 7.55 -0.95 -3.33
CA SER A 102 7.36 -1.53 -2.00
C SER A 102 8.56 -1.29 -1.08
N GLU A 103 9.79 -1.43 -1.59
CA GLU A 103 11.01 -1.20 -0.82
C GLU A 103 11.10 0.25 -0.35
N GLU A 104 10.83 1.21 -1.24
CA GLU A 104 10.78 2.62 -0.88
C GLU A 104 9.68 2.89 0.16
N ALA A 105 8.50 2.29 -0.01
CA ALA A 105 7.39 2.45 0.94
C ALA A 105 7.77 1.95 2.35
N PHE A 106 8.46 0.83 2.48
CA PHE A 106 8.88 0.31 3.78
C PHE A 106 9.93 1.18 4.48
N GLN A 107 10.84 1.81 3.73
CA GLN A 107 11.79 2.77 4.30
C GLN A 107 11.07 3.99 4.89
N LEU A 108 10.03 4.47 4.20
CA LEU A 108 9.21 5.58 4.67
C LEU A 108 8.32 5.19 5.86
N LEU A 109 7.76 3.97 5.85
CA LEU A 109 7.02 3.43 7.00
C LEU A 109 7.91 3.35 8.25
N ASP A 110 9.18 2.94 8.11
CA ASP A 110 10.15 2.94 9.21
C ASP A 110 10.42 4.34 9.74
N HIS A 111 10.57 5.32 8.84
CA HIS A 111 10.74 6.71 9.24
C HIS A 111 9.51 7.25 10.00
N ILE A 112 8.30 7.06 9.46
CA ILE A 112 7.04 7.47 10.10
C ILE A 112 6.88 6.82 11.48
N GLN A 113 7.15 5.52 11.54
CA GLN A 113 7.10 4.75 12.78
C GLN A 113 8.07 5.31 13.82
N ASN A 114 9.30 5.62 13.44
CA ASN A 114 10.30 6.13 14.38
C ASN A 114 9.94 7.52 14.92
N GLU A 115 9.53 8.43 14.04
CA GLU A 115 9.20 9.80 14.45
C GLU A 115 7.96 9.82 15.38
N LEU A 116 6.86 9.16 15.00
CA LEU A 116 5.65 9.15 15.82
C LEU A 116 5.86 8.49 17.19
N LEU A 117 6.59 7.36 17.23
CA LEU A 117 6.86 6.69 18.51
C LEU A 117 7.84 7.48 19.38
N ARG A 118 8.80 8.19 18.79
CA ARG A 118 9.70 9.10 19.53
C ARG A 118 8.93 10.24 20.17
N HIS A 119 8.06 10.91 19.41
CA HIS A 119 7.20 11.98 19.93
C HIS A 119 6.26 11.49 21.04
N ARG A 120 5.73 10.27 20.91
CA ARG A 120 4.91 9.64 21.96
C ARG A 120 5.73 9.47 23.24
N ASP A 121 6.93 8.90 23.12
CA ASP A 121 7.78 8.62 24.27
C ASP A 121 8.20 9.91 24.98
N ASP A 122 8.46 10.98 24.23
CA ASP A 122 8.78 12.30 24.81
C ASP A 122 7.58 12.92 25.52
N LYS A 123 6.39 12.93 24.90
CA LYS A 123 5.16 13.46 25.52
C LYS A 123 4.67 12.64 26.71
N SER A 124 4.80 11.32 26.66
CA SER A 124 4.29 10.42 27.72
C SER A 124 4.99 10.60 29.08
N LYS A 125 6.19 11.20 29.08
CA LYS A 125 6.96 11.53 30.29
C LYS A 125 6.50 12.82 30.96
N ILE A 126 5.67 13.62 30.27
CA ILE A 126 5.14 14.89 30.75
C ILE A 126 3.75 14.62 31.39
N GLY A 127 3.42 15.36 32.45
CA GLY A 127 2.08 15.29 33.05
C GLY A 127 0.99 15.68 32.04
N GLY A 128 -0.17 15.00 32.08
CA GLY A 128 -1.31 15.29 31.19
C GLY A 128 -1.42 14.39 29.95
N TRP A 129 -0.53 13.40 29.78
CA TRP A 129 -0.56 12.47 28.64
C TRP A 129 -1.93 11.79 28.40
N ALA A 130 -2.65 11.44 29.46
CA ALA A 130 -3.94 10.76 29.35
C ALA A 130 -4.99 11.58 28.58
N SER A 131 -4.89 12.90 28.60
CA SER A 131 -5.79 13.84 27.92
C SER A 131 -5.15 14.53 26.70
N ASP A 132 -3.94 14.14 26.30
CA ASP A 132 -3.24 14.77 25.18
C ASP A 132 -3.94 14.42 23.84
N PRO A 133 -4.24 15.40 22.98
CA PRO A 133 -4.84 15.14 21.66
C PRO A 133 -4.02 14.17 20.81
N PHE A 134 -2.70 14.16 20.94
CA PHE A 134 -1.83 13.22 20.23
C PHE A 134 -2.06 11.78 20.68
N LYS A 135 -2.27 11.55 21.99
CA LYS A 135 -2.62 10.22 22.50
C LYS A 135 -3.95 9.75 21.90
N ALA A 136 -4.97 10.61 21.89
CA ALA A 136 -6.26 10.29 21.29
C ALA A 136 -6.13 9.96 19.79
N ALA A 137 -5.30 10.70 19.05
CA ALA A 137 -5.02 10.42 17.65
C ALA A 137 -4.26 9.10 17.43
N LEU A 138 -3.36 8.73 18.35
CA LEU A 138 -2.65 7.45 18.35
C LEU A 138 -3.56 6.25 18.70
N ASP A 139 -4.67 6.49 19.38
CA ASP A 139 -5.65 5.47 19.76
C ASP A 139 -6.74 5.25 18.68
N ILE A 140 -6.69 5.99 17.55
CA ILE A 140 -7.58 5.77 16.40
C ILE A 140 -7.41 4.35 15.86
N GLN A 141 -8.53 3.67 15.59
CA GLN A 141 -8.53 2.36 14.96
C GLN A 141 -8.12 2.46 13.49
N VAL A 142 -7.17 1.62 13.08
CA VAL A 142 -6.65 1.55 11.71
C VAL A 142 -6.77 0.15 11.10
N GLY A 143 -7.20 -0.85 11.88
CA GLY A 143 -7.34 -2.20 11.36
C GLY A 143 -7.73 -3.25 12.39
N SER A 144 -7.19 -4.45 12.20
CA SER A 144 -7.50 -5.66 12.95
C SER A 144 -6.26 -6.29 13.58
N LEU A 145 -6.40 -6.85 14.78
CA LEU A 145 -5.34 -7.49 15.54
C LEU A 145 -5.81 -8.84 16.08
N LEU A 146 -5.11 -9.91 15.74
CA LEU A 146 -5.23 -11.22 16.37
C LEU A 146 -4.06 -11.38 17.35
N SER A 147 -4.36 -11.35 18.65
CA SER A 147 -3.37 -11.50 19.72
C SER A 147 -4.04 -12.10 20.97
N PRO A 148 -3.60 -13.25 21.49
CA PRO A 148 -2.50 -14.08 20.97
C PRO A 148 -2.87 -14.81 19.66
N ALA A 149 -1.93 -14.92 18.75
CA ALA A 149 -2.00 -15.83 17.60
C ALA A 149 -1.52 -17.23 18.02
N SER A 150 -2.26 -18.26 17.64
CA SER A 150 -1.91 -19.65 17.92
C SER A 150 -0.84 -20.18 16.96
N PRO A 151 -0.20 -21.33 17.26
CA PRO A 151 0.69 -22.00 16.31
C PRO A 151 0.00 -22.34 14.97
N ALA A 152 -1.31 -22.66 14.99
CA ALA A 152 -2.07 -22.92 13.77
C ALA A 152 -2.25 -21.66 12.93
N ASP A 153 -2.47 -20.50 13.58
CA ASP A 153 -2.58 -19.20 12.90
C ASP A 153 -1.25 -18.82 12.23
N ARG A 154 -0.13 -19.13 12.87
CA ARG A 154 1.20 -18.95 12.27
C ARG A 154 1.40 -19.83 11.06
N VAL A 155 1.08 -21.12 11.14
CA VAL A 155 1.18 -22.04 9.99
C VAL A 155 0.30 -21.57 8.84
N PHE A 156 -0.92 -21.10 9.13
CA PHE A 156 -1.80 -20.50 8.14
C PHE A 156 -1.12 -19.30 7.46
N PHE A 157 -0.62 -18.34 8.25
CA PHE A 157 0.03 -17.13 7.73
C PHE A 157 1.26 -17.47 6.85
N ASP A 158 2.12 -18.36 7.33
CA ASP A 158 3.33 -18.80 6.63
C ASP A 158 2.99 -19.59 5.34
N SER A 159 1.78 -20.15 5.23
CA SER A 159 1.30 -20.86 4.03
C SER A 159 0.69 -19.95 2.96
N CYS A 160 0.40 -18.68 3.29
CA CYS A 160 -0.16 -17.73 2.34
C CYS A 160 0.85 -17.39 1.23
N ALA A 161 0.43 -17.51 -0.03
CA ALA A 161 1.20 -17.00 -1.16
C ALA A 161 1.37 -15.46 -1.06
N HIS A 162 2.44 -14.93 -1.66
CA HIS A 162 2.66 -13.49 -1.73
C HIS A 162 1.49 -12.79 -2.45
N GLY A 163 1.00 -11.71 -1.87
CA GLY A 163 -0.14 -10.95 -2.40
C GLY A 163 -1.52 -11.56 -2.09
N VAL A 164 -1.56 -12.66 -1.34
CA VAL A 164 -2.77 -13.33 -0.85
C VAL A 164 -2.81 -13.34 0.68
N GLY A 165 -2.35 -12.24 1.30
CA GLY A 165 -2.38 -12.07 2.74
C GLY A 165 -3.80 -12.16 3.30
N ALA A 166 -3.98 -12.83 4.42
CA ALA A 166 -5.28 -13.00 5.06
C ALA A 166 -5.14 -13.18 6.57
N MET A 167 -6.22 -12.91 7.28
CA MET A 167 -6.39 -13.41 8.65
C MET A 167 -6.85 -14.87 8.61
N PRO A 168 -6.49 -15.69 9.61
CA PRO A 168 -7.02 -17.04 9.73
C PRO A 168 -8.56 -17.04 9.74
N PRO A 169 -9.25 -17.94 9.02
CA PRO A 169 -10.72 -17.91 8.87
C PRO A 169 -11.50 -18.00 10.19
N SER A 170 -10.93 -18.66 11.20
CA SER A 170 -11.52 -18.81 12.54
C SER A 170 -11.10 -17.71 13.51
N ALA A 171 -10.31 -16.73 13.07
CA ALA A 171 -9.84 -15.64 13.92
C ALA A 171 -10.99 -14.71 14.30
N VAL A 172 -11.00 -14.28 15.57
CA VAL A 172 -11.85 -13.19 16.04
C VAL A 172 -10.93 -12.02 16.38
N PRO A 173 -10.56 -11.18 15.39
CA PRO A 173 -9.63 -10.08 15.62
C PRO A 173 -10.28 -8.98 16.48
N SER A 174 -9.49 -8.36 17.34
CA SER A 174 -9.83 -7.10 18.00
C SER A 174 -9.47 -5.91 17.11
N ALA A 175 -9.92 -4.71 17.49
CA ALA A 175 -9.47 -3.48 16.86
C ALA A 175 -7.95 -3.30 17.02
N LEU A 176 -7.28 -2.87 15.95
CA LEU A 176 -5.88 -2.43 15.95
C LEU A 176 -5.85 -0.90 15.94
N THR A 177 -5.27 -0.29 16.98
CA THR A 177 -5.06 1.17 17.01
C THR A 177 -3.79 1.58 16.26
N LEU A 178 -3.67 2.86 15.91
CA LEU A 178 -2.49 3.39 15.22
C LEU A 178 -1.20 3.11 16.01
N VAL A 179 -1.18 3.36 17.33
CA VAL A 179 0.00 3.07 18.16
C VAL A 179 0.36 1.58 18.18
N GLN A 180 -0.64 0.69 18.16
CA GLN A 180 -0.38 -0.74 18.04
C GLN A 180 0.19 -1.08 16.67
N ALA A 181 -0.37 -0.55 15.57
CA ALA A 181 0.15 -0.75 14.22
C ALA A 181 1.62 -0.29 14.08
N LEU A 182 1.96 0.90 14.62
CA LEU A 182 3.33 1.42 14.64
C LEU A 182 4.28 0.50 15.42
N ASN A 183 3.86 0.00 16.59
CA ASN A 183 4.66 -0.98 17.35
C ASN A 183 4.82 -2.30 16.57
N LYS A 184 3.79 -2.77 15.86
CA LYS A 184 3.89 -3.99 15.03
C LYS A 184 4.83 -3.79 13.85
N LEU A 185 4.81 -2.63 13.20
CA LEU A 185 5.80 -2.25 12.19
C LEU A 185 7.22 -2.27 12.77
N LYS A 186 7.44 -1.66 13.95
CA LYS A 186 8.75 -1.63 14.63
C LYS A 186 9.31 -3.03 14.91
N HIS A 187 8.45 -3.99 15.25
CA HIS A 187 8.84 -5.34 15.66
C HIS A 187 8.66 -6.39 14.55
N ARG A 188 8.37 -5.96 13.32
CA ARG A 188 8.16 -6.88 12.20
C ARG A 188 9.46 -7.59 11.83
N ARG A 189 9.35 -8.85 11.39
CA ARG A 189 10.41 -9.50 10.62
C ARG A 189 10.14 -9.26 9.15
N ARG A 190 11.16 -8.97 8.35
CA ARG A 190 11.00 -8.72 6.90
C ARG A 190 10.32 -9.87 6.18
N SER A 191 10.61 -11.11 6.58
CA SER A 191 9.99 -12.33 6.02
C SER A 191 8.57 -12.61 6.51
N ALA A 192 8.03 -11.78 7.41
CA ALA A 192 6.76 -12.02 8.10
C ALA A 192 5.73 -10.94 7.76
N VAL A 193 5.76 -10.48 6.51
CA VAL A 193 4.83 -9.49 5.97
C VAL A 193 4.23 -10.03 4.69
N ASN A 194 2.92 -9.91 4.56
CA ASN A 194 2.18 -10.21 3.34
C ASN A 194 1.20 -9.06 3.08
N PHE A 195 0.51 -9.09 1.95
CA PHE A 195 -0.40 -8.02 1.55
C PHE A 195 -1.53 -8.57 0.68
N THR A 196 -2.55 -7.74 0.46
CA THR A 196 -3.49 -7.89 -0.64
C THR A 196 -3.61 -6.57 -1.38
N ALA A 197 -3.64 -6.62 -2.70
CA ALA A 197 -3.90 -5.47 -3.56
C ALA A 197 -5.19 -5.72 -4.34
N ALA A 198 -6.14 -4.78 -4.26
CA ALA A 198 -7.39 -4.86 -5.00
C ALA A 198 -7.45 -3.81 -6.12
N ALA A 199 -8.19 -4.10 -7.18
CA ALA A 199 -8.43 -3.15 -8.28
C ALA A 199 -9.16 -1.87 -7.83
N SER A 200 -9.84 -1.90 -6.68
CA SER A 200 -10.40 -0.72 -6.02
C SER A 200 -9.34 0.25 -5.46
N GLY A 201 -8.06 -0.15 -5.46
CA GLY A 201 -6.96 0.58 -4.85
C GLY A 201 -6.71 0.23 -3.39
N ALA A 202 -7.54 -0.63 -2.77
CA ALA A 202 -7.32 -1.10 -1.41
C ALA A 202 -5.99 -1.87 -1.33
N HIS A 203 -5.17 -1.50 -0.36
CA HIS A 203 -3.86 -2.10 -0.11
C HIS A 203 -3.78 -2.45 1.36
N VAL A 204 -4.02 -3.72 1.68
CA VAL A 204 -4.01 -4.20 3.06
C VAL A 204 -2.68 -4.87 3.33
N LEU A 205 -1.97 -4.41 4.35
CA LEU A 205 -0.78 -5.07 4.86
C LEU A 205 -1.18 -6.05 5.97
N TYR A 206 -0.50 -7.20 6.01
CA TYR A 206 -0.61 -8.19 7.05
C TYR A 206 0.78 -8.44 7.64
N ILE A 207 0.91 -8.33 8.96
CA ILE A 207 2.19 -8.42 9.66
C ILE A 207 2.07 -9.48 10.75
N PHE A 208 2.92 -10.50 10.69
CA PHE A 208 3.11 -11.43 11.78
C PHE A 208 4.25 -10.95 12.68
N THR A 209 3.97 -10.83 13.97
CA THR A 209 4.96 -10.52 15.01
C THR A 209 5.13 -11.72 15.93
N ASN A 210 6.38 -12.10 16.18
CA ASN A 210 6.68 -13.18 17.10
C ASN A 210 6.63 -12.68 18.55
N ALA A 211 6.39 -13.59 19.47
CA ALA A 211 6.43 -13.37 20.89
C ALA A 211 7.79 -12.82 21.32
N GLY A 212 7.76 -11.89 22.26
CA GLY A 212 8.94 -11.19 22.74
C GLY A 212 8.58 -10.15 23.79
N SER A 213 9.47 -9.92 24.75
CA SER A 213 9.26 -8.95 25.84
C SER A 213 7.92 -9.11 26.57
N GLY A 214 7.49 -10.36 26.78
CA GLY A 214 6.22 -10.69 27.45
C GLY A 214 4.96 -10.54 26.58
N GLN A 215 5.09 -10.22 25.30
CA GLN A 215 3.99 -10.19 24.34
C GLN A 215 3.88 -11.52 23.60
N PRO A 216 2.66 -12.01 23.30
CA PRO A 216 2.47 -13.23 22.51
C PRO A 216 2.73 -12.98 21.01
N ASP A 217 2.75 -14.08 20.25
CA ASP A 217 2.63 -14.01 18.78
C ASP A 217 1.34 -13.25 18.41
N ALA A 218 1.39 -12.48 17.32
CA ALA A 218 0.22 -11.74 16.86
C ALA A 218 0.24 -11.50 15.35
N ILE A 219 -0.94 -11.45 14.75
CA ILE A 219 -1.16 -11.05 13.35
C ILE A 219 -1.90 -9.71 13.37
N ALA A 220 -1.37 -8.71 12.68
CA ALA A 220 -2.01 -7.41 12.51
C ALA A 220 -2.32 -7.18 11.04
N SER A 221 -3.44 -6.54 10.73
CA SER A 221 -3.74 -6.05 9.39
C SER A 221 -4.32 -4.65 9.40
N PHE A 222 -4.02 -3.87 8.37
CA PHE A 222 -4.57 -2.52 8.16
C PHE A 222 -4.48 -2.13 6.69
N ASP A 223 -5.40 -1.30 6.23
CA ASP A 223 -5.30 -0.64 4.92
C ASP A 223 -4.29 0.53 4.99
N VAL A 224 -3.43 0.62 3.99
CA VAL A 224 -2.35 1.63 3.96
C VAL A 224 -2.90 3.05 3.86
N GLN A 225 -4.02 3.29 3.17
CA GLN A 225 -4.63 4.61 3.08
C GLN A 225 -5.24 5.03 4.42
N ASP A 226 -5.95 4.13 5.09
CA ASP A 226 -6.52 4.38 6.42
C ASP A 226 -5.41 4.68 7.44
N PHE A 227 -4.34 3.88 7.41
CA PHE A 227 -3.15 4.11 8.22
C PHE A 227 -2.52 5.48 7.94
N CYS A 228 -2.34 5.86 6.66
CA CYS A 228 -1.82 7.19 6.29
C CYS A 228 -2.75 8.32 6.76
N GLY A 229 -4.07 8.13 6.70
CA GLY A 229 -5.06 9.07 7.23
C GLY A 229 -4.89 9.29 8.73
N ALA A 230 -4.80 8.20 9.50
CA ALA A 230 -4.56 8.26 10.94
C ALA A 230 -3.22 8.91 11.29
N CYS A 231 -2.14 8.63 10.54
CA CYS A 231 -0.85 9.30 10.72
C CYS A 231 -0.96 10.82 10.50
N LYS A 232 -1.70 11.29 9.49
CA LYS A 232 -1.91 12.73 9.27
C LYS A 232 -2.63 13.39 10.45
N SER A 233 -3.66 12.72 10.98
CA SER A 233 -4.37 13.17 12.18
C SER A 233 -3.44 13.26 13.39
N ALA A 234 -2.58 12.25 13.58
CA ALA A 234 -1.59 12.23 14.65
C ALA A 234 -0.59 13.39 14.52
N VAL A 235 -0.05 13.63 13.32
CA VAL A 235 0.87 14.75 13.07
C VAL A 235 0.23 16.12 13.35
N THR A 236 -1.06 16.27 13.05
CA THR A 236 -1.79 17.53 13.32
C THR A 236 -2.02 17.75 14.81
N ALA A 237 -2.04 16.68 15.61
CA ALA A 237 -2.29 16.70 17.05
C ALA A 237 -1.00 16.73 17.91
N MET A 238 0.18 16.65 17.27
CA MET A 238 1.49 16.74 17.93
C MET A 238 1.78 18.15 18.43
#